data_AF-A0A354FQT6-F1
#
_entry.id   AF-A0A354FQT6-F1
#
_cell.length_a   1.000
_cell.length_b   1.000
_cell.length_c   1.000
_cell.angle_alpha   90.00
_cell.angle_beta   90.00
_cell.angle_gamma   90.00
#
_symmetry.space_group_name_H-M   'P 1'
#
loop_
_entity.id
_entity.type
_entity.pdbx_description
1 polymer ?
#
loop_
_entity_poly.entity_id
_entity_poly.type
_entity_poly.pdbx_seq_one_letter_code
_entity_poly.pdbx_strand_id
1 'polypeptide(L)'
;VAKHTAKVYGQALGAAPTMAVPHLDTRMIDGKQSLLFGPFAAWTGKFLHNGGSHFDLPLSVRPGNILSLMRVGMHNLDLVKYLVEQGLQSKESRMRELRNFYPEAIAEDWEVIDAGIRVQAIKQEPGEEPGIVHYGTEVITSADRTISALLGASPGASVSTQVMLECIERCLPQLLESDEAKERMSDMIPNWNNDLKVDTARNRYLEIHEKAMADLNLI
;
A
#
# COMPACT_ATOMS: atom_id res chain seq x y z
N VAL A 1 -20.04 -15.57 -12.79
CA VAL A 1 -18.63 -15.95 -12.46
C VAL A 1 -17.83 -16.38 -13.69
N ALA A 2 -18.11 -17.52 -14.33
CA ALA A 2 -17.27 -18.06 -15.42
C ALA A 2 -16.99 -17.12 -16.61
N LYS A 3 -17.86 -16.13 -16.85
CA LYS A 3 -17.68 -15.11 -17.91
C LYS A 3 -16.68 -14.00 -17.57
N HIS A 4 -16.27 -13.86 -16.31
CA HIS A 4 -15.33 -12.83 -15.86
C HIS A 4 -14.01 -13.49 -15.47
N THR A 5 -12.92 -13.08 -16.11
CA THR A 5 -11.57 -13.63 -15.91
C THR A 5 -10.53 -12.55 -15.56
N ALA A 6 -10.99 -11.31 -15.38
CA ALA A 6 -10.13 -10.16 -15.18
C ALA A 6 -10.30 -9.57 -13.77
N LYS A 7 -9.37 -8.69 -13.40
CA LYS A 7 -9.51 -7.77 -12.28
C LYS A 7 -9.74 -6.37 -12.84
N VAL A 8 -10.91 -5.79 -12.56
CA VAL A 8 -11.31 -4.49 -13.10
C VAL A 8 -11.48 -3.50 -11.96
N TYR A 9 -10.76 -2.38 -12.04
CA TYR A 9 -10.84 -1.29 -11.07
C TYR A 9 -11.88 -0.27 -11.51
N GLY A 10 -12.63 0.28 -10.56
CA GLY A 10 -13.49 1.41 -10.83
C GLY A 10 -12.72 2.72 -10.82
N GLN A 11 -13.43 3.78 -11.18
CA GLN A 11 -12.95 5.13 -10.94
C GLN A 11 -12.97 5.44 -9.44
N ALA A 12 -11.97 6.17 -8.95
CA ALA A 12 -11.98 6.66 -7.57
C ALA A 12 -13.15 7.63 -7.37
N LEU A 13 -14.05 7.31 -6.43
CA LEU A 13 -15.13 8.20 -6.01
C LEU A 13 -14.55 9.26 -5.07
N GLY A 14 -14.27 10.46 -5.59
CA GLY A 14 -13.92 11.64 -4.81
C GLY A 14 -12.83 11.41 -3.75
N ALA A 15 -13.19 11.55 -2.46
CA ALA A 15 -12.30 11.48 -1.30
C ALA A 15 -11.88 10.05 -0.89
N ALA A 16 -12.25 9.01 -1.63
CA ALA A 16 -11.78 7.66 -1.35
C ALA A 16 -10.24 7.62 -1.47
N PRO A 17 -9.50 7.17 -0.43
CA PRO A 17 -8.07 6.99 -0.57
C PRO A 17 -7.81 6.02 -1.72
N THR A 18 -6.73 6.24 -2.47
CA THR A 18 -6.40 5.47 -3.70
C THR A 18 -6.40 3.95 -3.51
N MET A 19 -6.23 3.48 -2.27
CA MET A 19 -6.23 2.05 -1.90
C MET A 19 -7.61 1.45 -1.57
N ALA A 20 -8.66 2.26 -1.48
CA ALA A 20 -10.02 1.86 -1.11
C ALA A 20 -10.99 1.86 -2.31
N VAL A 21 -10.48 2.05 -3.53
CA VAL A 21 -11.31 2.03 -4.74
C VAL A 21 -11.88 0.62 -4.96
N PRO A 22 -13.21 0.47 -5.07
CA PRO A 22 -13.83 -0.81 -5.35
C PRO A 22 -13.35 -1.39 -6.68
N HIS A 23 -13.25 -2.71 -6.71
CA HIS A 23 -12.86 -3.46 -7.88
C HIS A 23 -13.61 -4.79 -7.92
N LEU A 24 -13.87 -5.26 -9.14
CA LEU A 24 -14.49 -6.54 -9.41
C LEU A 24 -13.41 -7.53 -9.85
N ASP A 25 -13.21 -8.58 -9.04
CA ASP A 25 -12.05 -9.46 -9.15
C ASP A 25 -12.45 -10.93 -9.15
N THR A 26 -11.81 -11.69 -10.02
CA THR A 26 -11.99 -13.15 -10.09
C THR A 26 -10.92 -13.81 -9.24
N ARG A 27 -11.32 -14.68 -8.32
CA ARG A 27 -10.39 -15.42 -7.44
C ARG A 27 -10.66 -16.92 -7.48
N MET A 28 -9.61 -17.70 -7.25
CA MET A 28 -9.72 -19.12 -6.95
C MET A 28 -9.63 -19.29 -5.43
N ILE A 29 -10.70 -19.75 -4.81
CA ILE A 29 -10.80 -19.98 -3.36
C ILE A 29 -11.20 -21.44 -3.18
N ASP A 30 -10.35 -22.21 -2.49
CA ASP A 30 -10.55 -23.66 -2.26
C ASP A 30 -10.88 -24.45 -3.55
N GLY A 31 -10.17 -24.12 -4.63
CA GLY A 31 -10.35 -24.75 -5.94
C GLY A 31 -11.61 -24.31 -6.71
N LYS A 32 -12.41 -23.39 -6.16
CA LYS A 32 -13.60 -22.84 -6.82
C LYS A 32 -13.33 -21.42 -7.32
N GLN A 33 -13.79 -21.13 -8.53
CA GLN A 33 -13.78 -19.78 -9.06
C GLN A 33 -14.90 -18.98 -8.38
N SER A 34 -14.54 -17.83 -7.83
CA SER A 34 -15.41 -16.90 -7.12
C SER A 34 -15.21 -15.49 -7.66
N LEU A 35 -16.27 -14.68 -7.57
CA LEU A 35 -16.24 -13.27 -7.94
C LEU A 35 -16.34 -12.43 -6.67
N LEU A 36 -15.40 -11.52 -6.47
CA LEU A 36 -15.33 -10.65 -5.31
C LEU A 36 -15.50 -9.19 -5.73
N PHE A 37 -16.21 -8.43 -4.91
CA PHE A 37 -16.38 -6.99 -5.10
C PHE A 37 -16.08 -6.24 -3.80
N GLY A 38 -15.30 -5.17 -3.91
CA GLY A 38 -14.85 -4.37 -2.77
C GLY A 38 -13.44 -3.84 -3.02
N PRO A 39 -12.67 -3.47 -1.98
CA PRO A 39 -12.99 -3.60 -0.57
C PRO A 39 -14.00 -2.54 -0.10
N PHE A 40 -14.73 -2.86 0.97
CA PHE A 40 -15.47 -1.89 1.76
C PHE A 40 -14.79 -1.78 3.12
N ALA A 41 -14.57 -0.56 3.62
CA ALA A 41 -13.95 -0.41 4.92
C ALA A 41 -14.91 -0.86 6.04
N ALA A 42 -14.35 -1.48 7.07
CA ALA A 42 -15.03 -1.88 8.29
C ALA A 42 -14.17 -1.49 9.48
N TRP A 43 -14.76 -1.40 10.67
CA TRP A 43 -14.05 -1.01 11.89
C TRP A 43 -13.80 -2.21 12.80
N THR A 44 -12.57 -2.33 13.29
CA THR A 44 -12.18 -3.34 14.27
C THR A 44 -11.04 -2.83 15.15
N GLY A 45 -11.03 -3.24 16.42
CA GLY A 45 -9.92 -3.02 17.34
C GLY A 45 -8.81 -4.08 17.23
N LYS A 46 -8.99 -5.12 16.42
CA LYS A 46 -8.03 -6.21 16.19
C LYS A 46 -6.94 -5.79 15.21
N PHE A 47 -5.72 -6.24 15.43
CA PHE A 47 -4.63 -6.09 14.45
C PHE A 47 -4.44 -7.33 13.57
N LEU A 48 -4.87 -8.51 14.03
CA LEU A 48 -4.78 -9.76 13.29
C LEU A 48 -6.16 -10.35 13.04
N HIS A 49 -6.38 -10.86 11.83
CA HIS A 49 -7.65 -11.52 11.46
C HIS A 49 -7.85 -12.80 12.29
N ASN A 50 -6.79 -13.62 12.42
CA ASN A 50 -6.75 -14.80 13.27
C ASN A 50 -5.88 -14.54 14.50
N GLY A 51 -6.41 -14.81 15.70
CA GLY A 51 -5.69 -14.65 16.96
C GLY A 51 -5.54 -13.20 17.47
N GLY A 52 -6.12 -12.21 16.81
CA GLY A 52 -6.14 -10.81 17.27
C GLY A 52 -7.15 -10.55 18.38
N SER A 53 -6.88 -9.55 19.22
CA SER A 53 -7.75 -9.13 20.32
C SER A 53 -8.49 -7.83 19.99
N HIS A 54 -9.75 -7.70 20.42
CA HIS A 54 -10.46 -6.42 20.32
C HIS A 54 -9.80 -5.30 21.15
N PHE A 55 -8.86 -5.65 22.02
CA PHE A 55 -8.05 -4.73 22.80
C PHE A 55 -6.71 -4.37 22.16
N ASP A 56 -6.35 -4.92 20.99
CA ASP A 56 -5.05 -4.62 20.34
C ASP A 56 -4.88 -3.11 20.13
N LEU A 57 -5.87 -2.44 19.53
CA LEU A 57 -5.84 -1.00 19.32
C LEU A 57 -5.81 -0.21 20.64
N PRO A 58 -6.76 -0.38 21.60
CA PRO A 58 -6.68 0.32 22.89
C PRO A 58 -5.35 0.14 23.63
N LEU A 59 -4.81 -1.08 23.67
CA LEU A 59 -3.55 -1.39 24.36
C LEU A 59 -2.31 -0.89 23.59
N SER A 60 -2.45 -0.58 22.30
CA SER A 60 -1.38 0.06 21.52
C SER A 60 -1.19 1.54 21.84
N VAL A 61 -2.18 2.20 22.45
CA VAL A 61 -2.12 3.61 22.81
C VAL A 61 -1.23 3.78 24.04
N ARG A 62 -0.19 4.58 23.91
CA ARG A 62 0.80 4.89 24.95
C ARG A 62 0.94 6.40 25.09
N PRO A 63 1.36 6.92 26.26
CA PRO A 63 1.62 8.35 26.42
C PRO A 63 2.56 8.94 25.36
N GLY A 64 3.51 8.14 24.87
CA GLY A 64 4.47 8.55 23.84
C GLY A 64 3.91 8.59 22.40
N ASN A 65 2.76 7.98 22.10
CA ASN A 65 2.20 7.95 20.73
C ASN A 65 0.82 8.60 20.60
N ILE A 66 0.14 8.88 21.72
CA ILE A 66 -1.23 9.44 21.72
C ILE A 66 -1.33 10.76 20.96
N LEU A 67 -0.31 11.62 21.08
CA LEU A 67 -0.29 12.92 20.39
C LEU A 67 -0.19 12.72 18.87
N SER A 68 0.62 11.78 18.41
CA SER A 68 0.76 11.44 16.99
C SER A 68 -0.55 10.85 16.44
N LEU A 69 -1.18 9.93 17.18
CA LEU A 69 -2.49 9.37 16.82
C LEU A 69 -3.56 10.45 16.67
N MET A 70 -3.66 11.37 17.65
CA MET A 70 -4.62 12.47 17.59
C MET A 70 -4.36 13.41 16.42
N ARG A 71 -3.10 13.79 16.19
CA ARG A 71 -2.72 14.66 15.06
C ARG A 71 -3.07 14.03 13.72
N VAL A 72 -2.75 12.75 13.52
CA VAL A 72 -3.17 12.03 12.32
C VAL A 72 -4.68 12.08 12.13
N GLY A 73 -5.45 11.79 13.19
CA GLY A 73 -6.92 11.85 13.11
C GLY A 73 -7.45 13.24 12.72
N MET A 74 -6.88 14.31 13.29
CA MET A 74 -7.31 15.69 13.01
C MET A 74 -6.85 16.21 11.63
N HIS A 75 -5.70 15.78 11.14
CA HIS A 75 -5.20 16.20 9.82
C HIS A 75 -5.82 15.40 8.66
N ASN A 76 -6.49 14.28 8.95
CA ASN A 76 -7.07 13.39 7.93
C ASN A 76 -8.57 13.20 8.13
N LEU A 77 -9.30 14.27 8.45
CA LEU A 77 -10.74 14.20 8.74
C LEU A 77 -11.57 13.63 7.58
N ASP A 78 -11.22 13.93 6.33
CA ASP A 78 -11.92 13.38 5.17
C ASP A 78 -11.78 11.86 5.09
N LEU A 79 -10.58 11.34 5.37
CA LEU A 79 -10.34 9.91 5.47
C LEU A 79 -11.12 9.28 6.62
N VAL A 80 -11.05 9.88 7.81
CA VAL A 80 -11.77 9.39 9.00
C VAL A 80 -13.27 9.32 8.71
N LYS A 81 -13.82 10.39 8.13
CA LYS A 81 -15.22 10.47 7.70
C LYS A 81 -15.55 9.36 6.70
N TYR A 82 -14.74 9.22 5.65
CA TYR A 82 -14.90 8.16 4.65
C TYR A 82 -14.92 6.76 5.29
N LEU A 83 -13.97 6.45 6.18
CA LEU A 83 -13.88 5.15 6.85
C LEU A 83 -15.11 4.87 7.73
N VAL A 84 -15.61 5.89 8.45
CA VAL A 84 -16.84 5.78 9.24
C VAL A 84 -18.05 5.54 8.35
N GLU A 85 -18.19 6.29 7.25
CA GLU A 85 -19.28 6.12 6.29
C GLU A 85 -19.27 4.71 5.68
N GLN A 86 -18.10 4.22 5.29
CA GLN A 86 -17.92 2.85 4.77
C GLN A 86 -18.28 1.78 5.82
N GLY A 87 -17.82 1.95 7.07
CA GLY A 87 -18.11 1.02 8.16
C GLY A 87 -19.60 0.91 8.50
N LEU A 88 -20.36 1.98 8.26
CA LEU A 88 -21.81 2.03 8.48
C LEU A 88 -22.65 1.59 7.27
N GLN A 89 -22.02 1.21 6.15
CA GLN A 89 -22.77 0.79 4.97
C GLN A 89 -23.55 -0.52 5.23
N SER A 90 -24.78 -0.58 4.70
CA SER A 90 -25.58 -1.80 4.65
C SER A 90 -25.20 -2.69 3.46
N LYS A 91 -25.62 -3.96 3.47
CA LYS A 91 -25.49 -4.86 2.29
C LYS A 91 -26.11 -4.21 1.05
N GLU A 92 -27.26 -3.56 1.19
CA GLU A 92 -27.94 -2.90 0.07
C GLU A 92 -27.12 -1.73 -0.52
N SER A 93 -26.48 -0.91 0.32
CA SER A 93 -25.57 0.14 -0.17
C SER A 93 -24.38 -0.45 -0.95
N ARG A 94 -23.79 -1.54 -0.47
CA ARG A 94 -22.71 -2.25 -1.17
C ARG A 94 -23.18 -2.84 -2.51
N MET A 95 -24.39 -3.38 -2.55
CA MET A 95 -25.00 -3.89 -3.79
C MET A 95 -25.30 -2.78 -4.80
N ARG A 96 -25.69 -1.58 -4.37
CA ARG A 96 -25.84 -0.43 -5.26
C ARG A 96 -24.51 -0.07 -5.92
N GLU A 97 -23.42 -0.08 -5.17
CA GLU A 97 -22.09 0.19 -5.71
C GLU A 97 -21.65 -0.89 -6.70
N LEU A 98 -21.92 -2.17 -6.39
CA LEU A 98 -21.66 -3.27 -7.32
C LEU A 98 -22.42 -3.10 -8.63
N ARG A 99 -23.67 -2.63 -8.59
CA ARG A 99 -24.48 -2.41 -9.80
C ARG A 99 -23.94 -1.30 -10.71
N ASN A 100 -23.07 -0.41 -10.21
CA ASN A 100 -22.33 0.51 -11.06
C ASN A 100 -21.31 -0.22 -11.95
N PHE A 101 -20.80 -1.38 -11.51
CA PHE A 101 -19.88 -2.23 -12.28
C PHE A 101 -20.60 -3.33 -13.06
N TYR A 102 -21.61 -3.93 -12.45
CA TYR A 102 -22.40 -5.01 -13.03
C TYR A 102 -23.90 -4.79 -12.76
N PRO A 103 -24.61 -4.07 -13.64
CA PRO A 103 -26.01 -3.66 -13.42
C PRO A 103 -26.98 -4.81 -13.14
N GLU A 104 -26.71 -5.99 -13.66
CA GLU A 104 -27.56 -7.19 -13.49
C GLU A 104 -27.30 -7.94 -12.17
N ALA A 105 -26.48 -7.40 -11.25
CA ALA A 105 -26.19 -8.07 -9.99
C ALA A 105 -27.45 -8.27 -9.11
N ILE A 106 -27.76 -9.54 -8.84
CA ILE A 106 -28.88 -10.02 -8.01
C ILE A 106 -28.38 -10.18 -6.56
N ALA A 107 -29.07 -9.62 -5.57
CA ALA A 107 -28.53 -9.52 -4.20
C ALA A 107 -28.41 -10.86 -3.47
N GLU A 108 -29.21 -11.84 -3.89
CA GLU A 108 -29.28 -13.21 -3.36
C GLU A 108 -28.03 -14.02 -3.71
N ASP A 109 -27.36 -13.70 -4.83
CA ASP A 109 -26.14 -14.37 -5.29
C ASP A 109 -24.87 -13.86 -4.59
N TRP A 110 -25.00 -12.81 -3.77
CA TRP A 110 -23.86 -12.14 -3.13
C TRP A 110 -23.95 -12.23 -1.61
N GLU A 111 -22.84 -12.61 -1.01
CA GLU A 111 -22.66 -12.68 0.44
C GLU A 111 -21.63 -11.65 0.88
N VAL A 112 -21.86 -11.05 2.05
CA VAL A 112 -20.87 -10.17 2.68
C VAL A 112 -19.91 -11.06 3.44
N ILE A 113 -18.63 -11.02 3.06
CA ILE A 113 -17.57 -11.76 3.73
C ILE A 113 -16.65 -10.78 4.47
N ASP A 114 -16.21 -11.17 5.66
CA ASP A 114 -15.19 -10.42 6.38
C ASP A 114 -13.83 -10.64 5.71
N ALA A 115 -13.23 -9.54 5.27
CA ALA A 115 -11.92 -9.55 4.62
C ALA A 115 -10.77 -9.44 5.64
N GLY A 116 -9.54 -9.40 5.12
CA GLY A 116 -8.35 -9.18 5.93
C GLY A 116 -8.35 -7.81 6.63
N ILE A 117 -7.56 -7.71 7.69
CA ILE A 117 -7.36 -6.47 8.44
C ILE A 117 -6.14 -5.74 7.88
N ARG A 118 -6.27 -4.43 7.68
CA ARG A 118 -5.15 -3.55 7.34
C ARG A 118 -4.87 -2.61 8.51
N VAL A 119 -3.64 -2.61 8.98
CA VAL A 119 -3.15 -1.68 10.00
C VAL A 119 -2.16 -0.74 9.31
N GLN A 120 -2.39 0.57 9.44
CA GLN A 120 -1.49 1.57 8.87
C GLN A 120 -0.49 2.03 9.94
N ALA A 121 0.80 2.05 9.58
CA ALA A 121 1.82 2.60 10.44
C ALA A 121 1.71 4.12 10.49
N ILE A 122 1.81 4.68 11.70
CA ILE A 122 1.89 6.12 11.95
C ILE A 122 3.29 6.41 12.45
N LYS A 123 4.01 7.23 11.70
CA LYS A 123 5.36 7.69 12.02
C LYS A 123 5.36 9.21 12.08
N GLN A 124 6.34 9.75 12.77
CA GLN A 124 6.66 11.16 12.73
C GLN A 124 8.16 11.27 12.48
N GLU A 125 8.57 11.82 11.34
CA GLU A 125 9.97 12.14 11.11
C GLU A 125 10.32 13.58 11.51
N PRO A 126 11.56 13.85 11.93
CA PRO A 126 12.03 15.22 12.14
C PRO A 126 11.93 16.02 10.85
N GLY A 127 11.16 17.11 10.87
CA GLY A 127 10.97 17.99 9.71
C GLY A 127 9.76 17.65 8.84
N GLU A 128 9.07 16.54 9.09
CA GLU A 128 7.81 16.24 8.43
C GLU A 128 6.63 17.01 9.04
N GLU A 129 5.61 17.25 8.22
CA GLU A 129 4.36 17.84 8.69
C GLU A 129 3.68 16.92 9.72
N PRO A 130 3.10 17.48 10.79
CA PRO A 130 2.41 16.66 11.77
C PRO A 130 1.18 15.97 11.16
N GLY A 131 1.03 14.66 11.38
CA GLY A 131 -0.18 13.93 11.00
C GLY A 131 -0.17 13.32 9.60
N ILE A 132 1.00 13.22 8.95
CA ILE A 132 1.15 12.46 7.71
C ILE A 132 0.79 10.98 7.94
N VAL A 133 -0.05 10.45 7.05
CA VAL A 133 -0.30 9.01 6.96
C VAL A 133 0.55 8.45 5.82
N HIS A 134 1.47 7.56 6.18
CA HIS A 134 2.35 6.93 5.19
C HIS A 134 1.60 5.77 4.55
N TYR A 135 1.28 5.86 3.27
CA TYR A 135 0.57 4.80 2.52
C TYR A 135 1.51 3.88 1.72
N GLY A 136 2.82 4.03 1.92
CA GLY A 136 3.86 3.33 1.17
C GLY A 136 4.28 1.99 1.77
N THR A 137 5.27 1.40 1.11
CA THR A 137 6.05 0.28 1.61
C THR A 137 7.25 0.83 2.39
N GLU A 138 7.51 0.29 3.58
CA GLU A 138 8.53 0.73 4.53
C GLU A 138 9.48 -0.42 4.88
N VAL A 139 10.79 -0.17 4.78
CA VAL A 139 11.82 -1.12 5.21
C VAL A 139 12.24 -0.79 6.65
N ILE A 140 11.87 -1.66 7.59
CA ILE A 140 12.24 -1.53 9.00
C ILE A 140 13.33 -2.54 9.31
N THR A 141 14.42 -2.09 9.93
CA THR A 141 15.57 -2.93 10.26
C THR A 141 15.78 -2.92 11.78
N SER A 142 16.14 -4.07 12.34
CA SER A 142 16.54 -4.16 13.75
C SER A 142 17.82 -3.35 14.01
N ALA A 143 18.02 -2.89 15.25
CA ALA A 143 19.18 -2.07 15.60
C ALA A 143 20.53 -2.77 15.33
N ASP A 144 20.55 -4.10 15.46
CA ASP A 144 21.71 -4.96 15.17
C ASP A 144 21.78 -5.41 13.70
N ARG A 145 20.84 -4.99 12.85
CA ARG A 145 20.79 -5.26 11.40
C ARG A 145 20.65 -6.72 11.00
N THR A 146 20.29 -7.59 11.94
CA THR A 146 20.14 -9.03 11.69
C THR A 146 18.79 -9.39 11.08
N ILE A 147 17.78 -8.52 11.22
CA ILE A 147 16.43 -8.72 10.70
C ILE A 147 15.96 -7.44 10.01
N SER A 148 15.43 -7.59 8.79
CA SER A 148 14.69 -6.54 8.09
C SER A 148 13.28 -7.02 7.78
N ALA A 149 12.31 -6.14 7.99
CA ALA A 149 10.90 -6.38 7.77
C ALA A 149 10.35 -5.31 6.83
N LEU A 150 9.46 -5.76 5.95
CA LEU A 150 8.78 -4.90 5.01
C LEU A 150 7.35 -4.66 5.51
N LEU A 151 7.05 -3.43 5.89
CA LEU A 151 5.71 -3.03 6.33
C LEU A 151 5.03 -2.19 5.26
N GLY A 152 3.69 -2.21 5.24
CA GLY A 152 2.91 -1.32 4.37
C GLY A 152 2.27 -2.01 3.17
N ALA A 153 1.81 -1.19 2.21
CA ALA A 153 1.06 -1.68 1.06
C ALA A 153 1.93 -2.64 0.23
N SER A 154 1.30 -3.70 -0.29
CA SER A 154 1.95 -4.77 -1.06
C SER A 154 3.03 -4.20 -2.00
N PRO A 155 4.31 -4.54 -1.82
CA PRO A 155 5.35 -4.11 -2.72
C PRO A 155 5.14 -4.85 -4.04
N GLY A 156 4.51 -4.17 -4.99
CA GLY A 156 4.46 -4.65 -6.37
C GLY A 156 5.86 -4.65 -6.98
N ALA A 157 5.97 -5.20 -8.20
CA ALA A 157 7.21 -5.16 -8.97
C ALA A 157 7.82 -3.75 -9.04
N SER A 158 6.97 -2.71 -9.07
CA SER A 158 7.37 -1.30 -9.17
C SER A 158 8.24 -0.76 -8.03
N VAL A 159 8.17 -1.34 -6.82
CA VAL A 159 8.96 -0.87 -5.66
C VAL A 159 9.96 -1.91 -5.16
N SER A 160 9.90 -3.14 -5.68
CA SER A 160 10.72 -4.27 -5.23
C SER A 160 12.23 -3.98 -5.31
N THR A 161 12.69 -3.39 -6.40
CA THR A 161 14.10 -3.03 -6.60
C THR A 161 14.58 -2.02 -5.56
N GLN A 162 13.81 -0.95 -5.32
CA GLN A 162 14.17 0.09 -4.34
C GLN A 162 14.21 -0.48 -2.92
N VAL A 163 13.22 -1.30 -2.56
CA VAL A 163 13.15 -1.98 -1.26
C VAL A 163 14.38 -2.86 -1.03
N MET A 164 14.77 -3.64 -2.04
CA MET A 164 15.94 -4.53 -1.92
C MET A 164 17.23 -3.73 -1.84
N LEU A 165 17.35 -2.63 -2.58
CA LEU A 165 18.49 -1.73 -2.49
C LEU A 165 18.62 -1.15 -1.07
N GLU A 166 17.53 -0.61 -0.51
CA GLU A 166 17.50 -0.06 0.86
C GLU A 166 17.84 -1.13 1.91
N CYS A 167 17.39 -2.37 1.71
CA CYS A 167 17.73 -3.50 2.57
C CYS A 167 19.24 -3.82 2.54
N ILE A 168 19.84 -3.85 1.34
CA ILE A 168 21.29 -4.08 1.17
C ILE A 168 22.08 -2.96 1.85
N GLU A 169 21.75 -1.70 1.57
CA GLU A 169 22.45 -0.53 2.13
C GLU A 169 22.40 -0.50 3.66
N ARG A 170 21.25 -0.85 4.26
CA ARG A 170 21.08 -0.81 5.71
C ARG A 170 21.62 -2.04 6.41
N CYS A 171 21.35 -3.23 5.88
CA CYS A 171 21.59 -4.49 6.58
C CYS A 171 22.91 -5.15 6.19
N LEU A 172 23.36 -4.94 4.95
CA LEU A 172 24.53 -5.60 4.37
C LEU A 172 25.49 -4.57 3.72
N PRO A 173 25.83 -3.45 4.39
CA PRO A 173 26.65 -2.40 3.80
C PRO A 173 28.02 -2.91 3.33
N GLN A 174 28.54 -3.97 3.97
CA GLN A 174 29.80 -4.62 3.59
C GLN A 174 29.80 -5.14 2.15
N LEU A 175 28.62 -5.46 1.58
CA LEU A 175 28.50 -5.88 0.19
C LEU A 175 28.75 -4.74 -0.80
N LEU A 176 28.74 -3.48 -0.35
CA LEU A 176 28.93 -2.29 -1.17
C LEU A 176 30.22 -1.53 -0.82
N GLU A 177 31.12 -2.13 -0.04
CA GLU A 177 32.36 -1.47 0.38
C GLU A 177 33.39 -1.36 -0.75
N SER A 178 33.58 -2.45 -1.50
CA SER A 178 34.58 -2.53 -2.59
C SER A 178 34.10 -1.82 -3.86
N ASP A 179 35.05 -1.28 -4.62
CA ASP A 179 34.75 -0.63 -5.89
C ASP A 179 34.21 -1.61 -6.94
N GLU A 180 34.70 -2.86 -6.94
CA GLU A 180 34.17 -3.94 -7.80
C GLU A 180 32.68 -4.20 -7.52
N ALA A 181 32.27 -4.20 -6.25
CA ALA A 181 30.87 -4.42 -5.91
C ALA A 181 29.98 -3.22 -6.29
N LYS A 182 30.48 -1.99 -6.14
CA LYS A 182 29.76 -0.77 -6.56
C LYS A 182 29.62 -0.71 -8.08
N GLU A 183 30.65 -1.13 -8.82
CA GLU A 183 30.61 -1.23 -10.28
C GLU A 183 29.56 -2.25 -10.71
N ARG A 184 29.57 -3.45 -10.11
CA ARG A 184 28.56 -4.48 -10.36
C ARG A 184 27.14 -4.03 -10.03
N MET A 185 26.94 -3.27 -8.95
CA MET A 185 25.62 -2.68 -8.63
C MET A 185 25.21 -1.66 -9.68
N SER A 186 26.15 -0.84 -10.17
CA SER A 186 25.89 0.17 -11.20
C SER A 186 25.55 -0.44 -12.56
N ASP A 187 26.05 -1.64 -12.87
CA ASP A 187 25.66 -2.40 -14.06
C ASP A 187 24.19 -2.88 -13.99
N MET A 188 23.73 -3.24 -12.79
CA MET A 188 22.34 -3.71 -12.59
C MET A 188 21.35 -2.57 -12.44
N ILE A 189 21.69 -1.56 -11.63
CA ILE A 189 20.85 -0.42 -11.30
C ILE A 189 21.67 0.86 -11.55
N PRO A 190 21.62 1.41 -12.77
CA PRO A 190 22.33 2.64 -13.08
C PRO A 190 21.88 3.76 -12.13
N ASN A 191 22.85 4.42 -11.48
CA ASN A 191 22.63 5.57 -10.59
C ASN A 191 21.97 5.25 -9.23
N TRP A 192 22.03 4.00 -8.76
CA TRP A 192 21.52 3.60 -7.44
C TRP A 192 22.04 4.46 -6.27
N ASN A 193 23.25 5.01 -6.41
CA ASN A 193 23.94 5.81 -5.40
C ASN A 193 23.89 7.32 -5.66
N ASN A 194 23.03 7.79 -6.58
CA ASN A 194 22.91 9.20 -6.94
C ASN A 194 21.52 9.72 -6.62
N ASP A 195 21.43 10.89 -5.98
CA ASP A 195 20.14 11.58 -5.84
C ASP A 195 19.76 12.25 -7.18
N LEU A 196 18.69 11.77 -7.81
CA LEU A 196 18.22 12.35 -9.07
C LEU A 196 17.37 13.62 -8.89
N LYS A 197 17.06 14.01 -7.64
CA LYS A 197 16.26 15.21 -7.34
C LYS A 197 17.08 16.49 -7.29
N VAL A 198 18.41 16.38 -7.18
CA VAL A 198 19.28 17.57 -7.23
C VAL A 198 19.41 18.07 -8.65
N ASP A 199 19.49 19.39 -8.82
CA ASP A 199 19.54 20.04 -10.14
C ASP A 199 20.66 19.52 -11.03
N THR A 200 21.78 19.12 -10.44
CA THR A 200 22.95 18.57 -11.14
C THR A 200 22.67 17.22 -11.81
N ALA A 201 21.63 16.49 -11.39
CA ALA A 201 21.27 15.18 -11.91
C ALA A 201 20.18 15.23 -13.00
N ARG A 202 19.62 16.42 -13.30
CA ARG A 202 18.50 16.58 -14.25
C ARG A 202 18.79 16.04 -15.65
N ASN A 203 19.93 16.39 -16.23
CA ASN A 203 20.28 15.93 -17.59
C ASN A 203 20.36 14.41 -17.64
N ARG A 204 20.92 13.80 -16.59
CA ARG A 204 21.02 12.35 -16.48
C ARG A 204 19.66 11.67 -16.35
N TYR A 205 18.76 12.26 -15.56
CA TYR A 205 17.36 11.79 -15.50
C TYR A 205 16.69 11.83 -16.88
N LEU A 206 16.86 12.92 -17.63
CA LEU A 206 16.27 13.07 -18.96
C LEU A 206 16.80 12.03 -19.95
N GLU A 207 18.11 11.76 -19.96
CA GLU A 207 18.71 10.70 -20.79
C GLU A 207 18.11 9.31 -20.50
N ILE A 208 17.96 8.97 -19.21
CA ILE A 208 17.39 7.67 -18.80
C ILE A 208 15.91 7.60 -19.16
N HIS A 209 15.17 8.68 -18.93
CA HIS A 209 13.75 8.76 -19.26
C HIS A 209 13.53 8.60 -20.77
N GLU A 210 14.29 9.29 -21.60
CA GLU A 210 14.20 9.19 -23.06
C GLU A 210 14.47 7.76 -23.55
N LYS A 211 15.54 7.14 -23.05
CA LYS A 211 15.85 5.73 -23.38
C LYS A 211 14.70 4.80 -22.96
N ALA A 212 14.19 4.94 -21.74
CA ALA A 212 13.09 4.11 -21.26
C ALA A 212 11.81 4.29 -22.08
N MET A 213 11.49 5.52 -22.49
CA MET A 213 10.33 5.80 -23.36
C MET A 213 10.50 5.17 -24.74
N ALA A 214 11.71 5.21 -25.32
CA ALA A 214 12.01 4.54 -26.58
C ALA A 214 11.93 3.00 -26.45
N ASP A 215 12.50 2.41 -25.41
CA ASP A 215 12.44 0.96 -25.14
C ASP A 215 10.98 0.47 -24.96
N LEU A 216 10.11 1.33 -24.42
CA LEU A 216 8.67 1.06 -24.24
C LEU A 216 7.80 1.42 -25.46
N ASN A 217 8.40 1.93 -26.56
CA ASN A 217 7.69 2.43 -27.76
C ASN A 217 6.63 3.50 -27.44
N LEU A 218 6.94 4.42 -26.52
CA LEU A 218 6.07 5.52 -26.13
C LEU A 218 6.43 6.85 -26.82
N ILE A 219 7.59 6.91 -27.48
CA ILE A 219 8.06 7.99 -28.35
C ILE A 219 8.69 7.41 -29.62
#